data_AF-A0A0G4KVK0-F1
#
_entry.id   AF-A0A0G4KVK0-F1
#
_cell.length_a   1.000
_cell.length_b   1.000
_cell.length_c   1.000
_cell.angle_alpha   90.00
_cell.angle_beta   90.00
_cell.angle_gamma   90.00
#
_symmetry.space_group_name_H-M   'P 1'
#
loop_
_entity.id
_entity.type
_entity.pdbx_description
1 polymer ?
#
loop_
_entity_poly.entity_id
_entity_poly.type
_entity_poly.pdbx_seq_one_letter_code
_entity_poly.pdbx_strand_id
1 'polypeptide(L)'
;TYQWLSEFRRLAQPLGFDIAPALPQLLEDAGFEDVRIVQRRVPLGTWPKDAHLRDVGRAFRVQFVEYALEAYSLALFTRLGGWTNEEAQVLFAMVRDEMKTNKVHLYTYTAFVTGRKPTTATS
;
A
#
# COMPACT_ATOMS: atom_id res chain seq x y z
N THR A 1 9.47 10.18 7.87
CA THR A 1 8.89 9.40 6.75
C THR A 1 9.93 8.73 5.89
N TYR A 2 11.00 9.41 5.44
CA TYR A 2 12.07 8.73 4.66
C TYR A 2 12.68 7.53 5.40
N GLN A 3 13.05 7.70 6.67
CA GLN A 3 13.58 6.61 7.50
C GLN A 3 12.62 5.43 7.59
N TRP A 4 11.33 5.68 7.87
CA TRP A 4 10.31 4.65 7.90
C TRP A 4 10.20 3.91 6.56
N LEU A 5 10.17 4.65 5.44
CA LEU A 5 10.02 4.05 4.12
C LEU A 5 11.21 3.17 3.74
N SER A 6 12.44 3.63 4.04
CA SER A 6 13.65 2.85 3.80
C SER A 6 13.67 1.57 4.62
N GLU A 7 13.31 1.65 5.89
CA GLU A 7 13.30 0.49 6.79
C GLU A 7 12.19 -0.50 6.42
N PHE A 8 10.99 -0.01 6.15
CA PHE A 8 9.87 -0.82 5.69
C PHE A 8 10.23 -1.58 4.41
N ARG A 9 10.83 -0.90 3.42
CA ARG A 9 11.25 -1.55 2.17
C ARG A 9 12.30 -2.63 2.40
N ARG A 10 13.31 -2.35 3.23
CA ARG A 10 14.38 -3.30 3.56
C ARG A 10 13.82 -4.59 4.17
N LEU A 11 12.85 -4.46 5.08
CA LEU A 11 12.28 -5.59 5.82
C LEU A 11 11.17 -6.31 5.05
N ALA A 12 10.37 -5.59 4.25
CA ALA A 12 9.25 -6.15 3.52
C ALA A 12 9.66 -6.84 2.19
N GLN A 13 10.78 -6.44 1.58
CA GLN A 13 11.25 -7.01 0.31
C GLN A 13 11.34 -8.56 0.32
N PRO A 14 12.02 -9.21 1.29
CA PRO A 14 12.14 -10.68 1.29
C PRO A 14 10.82 -11.40 1.58
N LEU A 15 9.80 -10.71 2.07
CA LEU A 15 8.52 -11.30 2.46
C LEU A 15 7.51 -11.38 1.29
N GLY A 16 7.79 -10.73 0.16
CA GLY A 16 6.93 -10.82 -1.03
C GLY A 16 5.53 -10.23 -0.83
N PHE A 17 5.41 -9.12 -0.10
CA PHE A 17 4.11 -8.48 0.19
C PHE A 17 3.33 -8.01 -1.05
N ASP A 18 4.00 -7.78 -2.18
CA ASP A 18 3.33 -7.35 -3.41
C ASP A 18 2.84 -8.56 -4.23
N ILE A 19 1.59 -8.93 -4.01
CA ILE A 19 0.91 -9.99 -4.78
C ILE A 19 0.41 -9.51 -6.15
N ALA A 20 0.39 -8.19 -6.42
CA ALA A 20 -0.25 -7.65 -7.61
C ALA A 20 0.26 -8.24 -8.93
N PRO A 21 1.57 -8.53 -9.12
CA PRO A 21 2.07 -9.18 -10.33
C PRO A 21 1.53 -10.61 -10.53
N ALA A 22 1.20 -11.33 -9.45
CA ALA A 22 0.72 -12.70 -9.51
C ALA A 22 -0.80 -12.80 -9.73
N LEU A 23 -1.57 -11.76 -9.35
CA LEU A 23 -3.03 -11.79 -9.39
C LEU A 23 -3.61 -12.13 -10.79
N PRO A 24 -3.10 -11.63 -11.92
CA PRO A 24 -3.65 -11.99 -13.23
C PRO A 24 -3.61 -13.50 -13.49
N GLN A 25 -2.44 -14.12 -13.28
CA GLN A 25 -2.28 -15.57 -13.46
C GLN A 25 -3.19 -16.35 -12.50
N LEU A 26 -3.32 -15.92 -11.25
CA LEU A 26 -4.22 -16.56 -10.28
C LEU A 26 -5.69 -16.53 -10.72
N LEU A 27 -6.13 -15.49 -11.42
CA LEU A 27 -7.48 -15.43 -11.98
C LEU A 27 -7.62 -16.36 -13.19
N GLU A 28 -6.64 -16.38 -14.08
CA GLU A 28 -6.63 -17.27 -15.25
C GLU A 28 -6.63 -18.76 -14.83
N ASP A 29 -5.78 -19.12 -13.86
CA ASP A 29 -5.70 -20.48 -13.30
C ASP A 29 -7.01 -20.90 -12.61
N ALA A 30 -7.75 -19.93 -12.06
CA ALA A 30 -9.07 -20.15 -11.49
C ALA A 30 -10.20 -20.22 -12.55
N GLY A 31 -9.86 -20.14 -13.84
CA GLY A 31 -10.79 -20.26 -14.96
C GLY A 31 -11.55 -18.97 -15.29
N PHE A 32 -11.09 -17.81 -14.83
CA PHE A 32 -11.62 -16.53 -15.31
C PHE A 32 -11.08 -16.21 -16.71
N GLU A 33 -11.93 -15.64 -17.54
CA GLU A 33 -11.61 -15.14 -18.88
C GLU A 33 -11.49 -13.61 -18.88
N ASP A 34 -10.95 -13.05 -19.97
CA ASP A 34 -10.80 -11.60 -20.15
C ASP A 34 -10.10 -10.89 -18.98
N VAL A 35 -9.06 -11.52 -18.41
CA VAL A 35 -8.34 -10.99 -17.26
C VAL A 35 -7.60 -9.70 -17.67
N ARG A 36 -7.80 -8.64 -16.88
CA ARG A 36 -7.18 -7.33 -17.09
C ARG A 36 -6.60 -6.82 -15.79
N ILE A 37 -5.42 -6.21 -15.89
CA ILE A 37 -4.78 -5.48 -14.80
C ILE A 37 -4.70 -4.00 -15.16
N VAL A 38 -5.11 -3.15 -14.22
CA VAL A 38 -4.96 -1.70 -14.32
C VAL A 38 -4.27 -1.22 -13.04
N GLN A 39 -3.13 -0.56 -13.20
CA GLN A 39 -2.45 0.11 -12.07
C GLN A 39 -2.76 1.60 -12.09
N ARG A 40 -3.08 2.16 -10.92
CA ARG A 40 -3.30 3.58 -10.72
C ARG A 40 -2.35 4.10 -9.64
N ARG A 41 -1.81 5.30 -9.84
CA ARG A 41 -1.05 6.00 -8.80
C ARG A 41 -2.03 6.58 -7.79
N VAL A 42 -1.84 6.21 -6.53
CA VAL A 42 -2.64 6.70 -5.41
C VAL A 42 -1.74 7.59 -4.56
N PRO A 43 -1.95 8.92 -4.57
CA PRO A 43 -1.17 9.85 -3.76
C PRO A 43 -1.47 9.64 -2.29
N LEU A 44 -0.48 9.89 -1.43
CA LEU A 44 -0.65 9.93 0.02
C LEU A 44 -0.58 11.40 0.45
N GLY A 45 -1.74 12.04 0.63
CA GLY A 45 -1.86 13.46 0.99
C GLY A 45 -2.55 14.31 -0.07
N THR A 46 -2.59 15.64 0.16
CA THR A 46 -3.39 16.59 -0.63
C THR A 46 -2.57 17.47 -1.58
N TRP A 47 -1.32 17.08 -1.84
CA TRP A 47 -0.41 17.76 -2.76
C TRP A 47 -0.79 17.72 -4.26
N PRO A 48 -1.58 16.74 -4.78
CA PRO A 48 -1.97 16.76 -6.19
C PRO A 48 -2.80 17.99 -6.57
N LYS A 49 -2.56 18.52 -7.79
CA LYS A 49 -3.37 19.61 -8.36
C LYS A 49 -4.76 19.14 -8.78
N ASP A 50 -4.84 17.92 -9.31
CA ASP A 50 -6.10 17.28 -9.71
C ASP A 50 -7.02 17.09 -8.49
N ALA A 51 -8.26 17.54 -8.60
CA ALA A 51 -9.20 17.55 -7.49
C ALA A 51 -9.57 16.13 -7.03
N HIS A 52 -9.76 15.21 -7.97
CA HIS A 52 -10.10 13.83 -7.66
C HIS A 52 -8.96 13.11 -6.96
N LEU A 53 -7.73 13.22 -7.47
CA LEU A 53 -6.54 12.63 -6.83
C LEU A 53 -6.26 13.24 -5.46
N ARG A 54 -6.54 14.53 -5.28
CA ARG A 54 -6.42 15.19 -3.97
C ARG A 54 -7.42 14.62 -2.96
N ASP A 55 -8.65 14.33 -3.38
CA ASP A 55 -9.66 13.71 -2.52
C ASP A 55 -9.29 12.28 -2.14
N VAL A 56 -8.88 11.48 -3.12
CA VAL A 56 -8.35 10.13 -2.89
C VAL A 56 -7.16 10.17 -1.92
N GLY A 57 -6.21 11.06 -2.15
CA GLY A 57 -5.02 11.15 -1.32
C GLY A 57 -5.28 11.66 0.09
N ARG A 58 -6.29 12.52 0.30
CA ARG A 58 -6.78 12.89 1.63
C ARG A 58 -7.30 11.66 2.38
N ALA A 59 -8.18 10.89 1.75
CA ALA A 59 -8.76 9.70 2.36
C ALA A 59 -7.67 8.66 2.68
N PHE A 60 -6.75 8.43 1.74
CA PHE A 60 -5.65 7.48 1.95
C PHE A 60 -4.70 7.94 3.07
N ARG A 61 -4.42 9.24 3.19
CA ARG A 61 -3.60 9.76 4.28
C ARG A 61 -4.22 9.50 5.66
N VAL A 62 -5.52 9.72 5.81
CA VAL A 62 -6.23 9.41 7.07
C VAL A 62 -6.15 7.91 7.34
N GLN A 63 -6.47 7.09 6.34
CA GLN A 63 -6.40 5.63 6.49
C GLN A 63 -5.00 5.16 6.93
N PHE A 64 -3.95 5.71 6.31
CA PHE A 64 -2.57 5.35 6.62
C PHE A 64 -2.13 5.79 8.01
N VAL A 65 -2.35 7.06 8.36
CA VAL A 65 -1.86 7.67 9.62
C VAL A 65 -2.57 7.09 10.85
N GLU A 66 -3.88 6.88 10.75
CA GLU A 66 -4.71 6.46 11.88
C GLU A 66 -4.70 4.94 12.07
N TYR A 67 -4.62 4.15 11.00
CA TYR A 67 -4.81 2.70 11.08
C TYR A 67 -3.62 1.89 10.56
N ALA A 68 -3.05 2.28 9.42
CA ALA A 68 -2.18 1.38 8.67
C ALA A 68 -0.71 1.42 9.10
N LEU A 69 -0.20 2.60 9.45
CA LEU A 69 1.23 2.83 9.74
C LEU A 69 1.76 1.83 10.76
N GLU A 70 1.09 1.74 11.90
CA GLU A 70 1.53 0.87 13.00
C GLU A 70 1.17 -0.59 12.74
N ALA A 71 -0.02 -0.86 12.20
CA ALA A 71 -0.48 -2.22 11.91
C ALA A 71 0.44 -2.97 10.94
N TYR A 72 0.98 -2.29 9.92
CA TYR A 72 1.92 -2.89 8.99
C TYR A 72 3.36 -2.93 9.51
N SER A 73 3.75 -1.97 10.35
CA SER A 73 5.17 -1.74 10.64
C SER A 73 5.62 -2.29 11.98
N LEU A 74 4.77 -2.35 13.01
CA LEU A 74 5.22 -2.65 14.38
C LEU A 74 5.82 -4.05 14.49
N ALA A 75 5.09 -5.07 14.06
CA ALA A 75 5.58 -6.45 14.09
C ALA A 75 6.78 -6.65 13.17
N LEU A 76 6.78 -5.97 12.02
CA LEU A 76 7.87 -6.03 11.05
C LEU A 76 9.17 -5.46 11.65
N PHE A 77 9.09 -4.28 12.25
CA PHE A 77 10.25 -3.53 12.76
C PHE A 77 10.80 -4.17 14.03
N THR A 78 9.93 -4.66 14.91
CA THR A 78 10.36 -5.31 16.15
C THR A 78 10.91 -6.72 15.91
N ARG A 79 10.18 -7.58 15.19
CA ARG A 79 10.55 -8.99 15.03
C ARG A 79 11.65 -9.21 14.01
N LEU A 80 11.68 -8.43 12.92
CA LEU A 80 12.66 -8.59 11.84
C LEU A 80 13.69 -7.44 11.79
N GLY A 81 13.32 -6.25 12.25
CA GLY A 81 14.20 -5.09 12.27
C GLY A 81 15.06 -4.97 13.53
N GLY A 82 14.73 -5.69 14.61
CA GLY A 82 15.43 -5.60 15.89
C GLY A 82 15.15 -4.30 16.67
N TRP A 83 14.13 -3.53 16.27
CA TRP A 83 13.74 -2.32 16.98
C TRP A 83 13.05 -2.67 18.30
N THR A 84 13.28 -1.83 19.31
CA THR A 84 12.41 -1.82 20.50
C THR A 84 11.03 -1.26 20.14
N ASN A 85 10.02 -1.54 20.99
CA ASN A 85 8.69 -0.99 20.78
C ASN A 85 8.75 0.55 20.85
N GLU A 86 9.49 1.08 21.83
CA GLU A 86 9.66 2.50 22.09
C GLU A 86 10.25 3.24 20.89
N GLU A 87 11.34 2.72 20.30
CA GLU A 87 11.95 3.32 19.10
C GLU A 87 10.98 3.33 17.91
N ALA A 88 10.22 2.25 17.71
CA ALA A 88 9.23 2.16 16.65
C ALA A 88 8.09 3.19 16.85
N GLN A 89 7.59 3.34 18.08
CA GLN A 89 6.55 4.33 18.41
C GLN A 89 7.02 5.77 18.20
N VAL A 90 8.26 6.08 18.58
CA VAL A 90 8.87 7.40 18.32
C VAL A 90 8.93 7.67 16.81
N LEU A 91 9.39 6.70 16.02
CA LEU A 91 9.41 6.84 14.56
C LEU A 91 8.01 7.02 13.99
N PHE A 92 7.01 6.27 14.47
CA PHE A 92 5.64 6.41 13.99
C PHE A 92 5.08 7.79 14.32
N ALA A 93 5.31 8.32 15.53
CA ALA A 93 4.92 9.68 15.88
C ALA A 93 5.52 10.73 14.93
N MET A 94 6.81 10.60 14.59
CA MET A 94 7.48 11.47 13.62
C MET A 94 6.89 11.37 12.21
N VAL A 95 6.54 10.15 11.76
CA VAL A 95 5.86 9.95 10.48
C VAL A 95 4.48 10.61 10.49
N ARG A 96 3.68 10.40 11.55
CA ARG A 96 2.36 11.03 11.68
C ARG A 96 2.46 12.55 11.59
N ASP A 97 3.47 13.15 12.22
CA ASP A 97 3.67 14.61 12.18
C ASP A 97 4.15 15.11 10.81
N GLU A 98 5.13 14.46 10.19
CA GLU A 98 5.61 14.84 8.86
C GLU A 98 4.51 14.70 7.81
N MET A 99 3.71 13.64 7.89
CA MET A 99 2.54 13.44 7.02
C MET A 99 1.52 14.55 7.16
N LYS A 100 1.48 15.29 8.29
CA LYS A 100 0.63 16.49 8.40
C LYS A 100 1.03 17.58 7.44
N THR A 101 2.32 17.67 7.16
CA THR A 101 2.91 18.63 6.25
C THR A 101 2.85 18.08 4.83
N ASN A 102 2.24 18.80 3.88
CA ASN A 102 2.26 18.41 2.46
C ASN A 102 3.66 18.56 1.81
N LYS A 103 4.73 18.54 2.60
CA LYS A 103 6.12 18.68 2.12
C LYS A 103 6.63 17.42 1.43
N VAL A 104 6.00 16.28 1.72
CA VAL A 104 6.37 14.97 1.18
C VAL A 104 5.31 14.53 0.15
N HIS A 105 5.71 14.39 -1.11
CA HIS A 105 4.84 13.99 -2.21
C HIS A 105 4.88 12.48 -2.46
N LEU A 106 4.48 11.68 -1.47
CA LEU A 106 4.43 10.23 -1.60
C LEU A 106 3.22 9.75 -2.39
N TYR A 107 3.39 8.63 -3.09
CA TYR A 107 2.32 7.87 -3.73
C TYR A 107 2.64 6.38 -3.71
N THR A 108 1.60 5.54 -3.86
CA THR A 108 1.71 4.10 -4.10
C THR A 108 1.05 3.73 -5.43
N TYR A 109 1.26 2.50 -5.88
CA TYR A 109 0.46 1.91 -6.96
C TYR A 109 -0.62 1.01 -6.37
N THR A 110 -1.86 1.20 -6.81
CA THR A 110 -2.96 0.28 -6.54
C THR A 110 -3.30 -0.46 -7.82
N ALA A 111 -3.19 -1.79 -7.77
CA ALA A 111 -3.57 -2.66 -8.87
C ALA A 111 -5.05 -3.05 -8.74
N PHE A 112 -5.77 -2.93 -9.84
CA PHE A 112 -7.13 -3.42 -10.00
C PHE A 112 -7.07 -4.55 -11.01
N VAL A 113 -7.37 -5.77 -10.56
CA VAL A 113 -7.38 -6.97 -11.41
C VAL A 113 -8.82 -7.44 -11.53
N THR A 114 -9.31 -7.56 -12.76
CA THR A 114 -10.67 -7.98 -13.07
C THR A 114 -10.64 -9.16 -14.02
N GLY A 115 -11.54 -10.11 -13.83
CA GLY A 115 -11.79 -11.21 -14.77
C GLY A 115 -13.29 -11.50 -14.87
N ARG A 116 -13.70 -12.10 -15.98
CA ARG A 116 -15.09 -12.49 -16.25
C ARG A 116 -15.24 -13.99 -16.06
N LYS A 117 -16.28 -14.42 -15.33
CA LYS A 117 -16.61 -15.85 -15.24
C LYS A 117 -17.11 -16.37 -16.60
N PRO A 118 -16.67 -17.54 -17.07
CA PRO A 118 -17.20 -18.17 -18.28
C PRO A 118 -18.72 -18.36 -18.17
N THR A 119 -19.47 -17.99 -19.21
CA THR A 119 -20.95 -18.05 -19.22
C THR A 119 -21.47 -19.44 -19.64
N THR A 120 -20.60 -20.29 -20.17
CA THR A 120 -20.95 -21.64 -20.59
C THR A 120 -20.87 -22.59 -19.40
N ALA A 121 -22.02 -22.85 -18.76
CA ALA A 121 -22.16 -24.04 -17.94
C ALA A 121 -22.06 -25.25 -18.88
N THR A 122 -20.94 -25.97 -18.84
CA THR A 122 -20.84 -27.28 -19.48
C THR A 122 -21.91 -28.16 -18.83
N SER A 123 -22.99 -28.42 -19.58
CA SER A 123 -23.99 -29.45 -19.25
C SER A 123 -23.41 -30.84 -19.46
#